data_AF-A0A2E4E623-F1
#
_entry.id   AF-A0A2E4E623-F1
#
_cell.length_a   1.000
_cell.length_b   1.000
_cell.length_c   1.000
_cell.angle_alpha   90.00
_cell.angle_beta   90.00
_cell.angle_gamma   90.00
#
_symmetry.space_group_name_H-M   'P 1'
#
loop_
_entity.id
_entity.type
_entity.pdbx_description
1 polymer ?
#
loop_
_entity_poly.entity_id
_entity_poly.type
_entity_poly.pdbx_seq_one_letter_code
_entity_poly.pdbx_strand_id
1 'polypeptide(L)'
;MIHSIRAAGAAVVLAGTLAGCSEPSAASNDAEAGATPVAESAPATEAAATPSASASATAEAGWSGLHDAATQAKLKAQVDKFFNDYNAGPFELMFVDSFSGNDHALSAGKLAFDKGAPAIVIAIDQREIFFVGDEGFRPAFTEPTTKAMAAKFDQGDYTGGIDAGLDAIFQDWGFE
;
A
#
# COMPACT_ATOMS: atom_id res chain seq x y z
N MET A 1 26.33 -27.17 -28.85
CA MET A 1 27.57 -26.38 -28.73
C MET A 1 27.59 -25.80 -27.34
N ILE A 2 28.51 -26.26 -26.50
CA ILE A 2 28.70 -25.85 -25.10
C ILE A 2 30.03 -25.09 -25.04
N HIS A 3 30.02 -23.87 -24.50
CA HIS A 3 31.20 -23.12 -24.04
C HIS A 3 30.76 -22.48 -22.70
N SER A 4 31.15 -23.00 -21.54
CA SER A 4 32.41 -22.82 -20.79
C SER A 4 32.60 -21.46 -20.07
N ILE A 5 32.08 -21.37 -18.84
CA ILE A 5 32.75 -21.20 -17.51
C ILE A 5 33.61 -19.93 -17.15
N ARG A 6 33.35 -19.44 -15.90
CA ARG A 6 34.18 -18.72 -14.86
C ARG A 6 34.37 -17.18 -14.95
N ALA A 7 34.46 -16.39 -13.88
CA ALA A 7 34.61 -16.58 -12.41
C ALA A 7 34.36 -15.25 -11.62
N ALA A 8 34.18 -15.38 -10.30
CA ALA A 8 34.61 -14.51 -9.18
C ALA A 8 34.09 -13.04 -9.11
N GLY A 9 33.68 -12.45 -7.99
CA GLY A 9 33.90 -12.74 -6.57
C GLY A 9 34.35 -11.44 -5.90
N ALA A 10 33.58 -10.89 -4.97
CA ALA A 10 34.06 -9.93 -3.95
C ALA A 10 33.01 -9.74 -2.86
N ALA A 11 33.21 -10.43 -1.73
CA ALA A 11 32.62 -10.04 -0.45
C ALA A 11 33.51 -8.94 0.16
N VAL A 12 32.90 -7.88 0.65
CA VAL A 12 33.56 -6.90 1.51
C VAL A 12 32.85 -6.92 2.86
N VAL A 13 33.48 -7.59 3.82
CA VAL A 13 33.26 -7.42 5.25
C VAL A 13 34.35 -6.46 5.73
N LEU A 14 33.98 -5.30 6.26
CA LEU A 14 34.86 -4.55 7.15
C LEU A 14 34.29 -4.59 8.57
N ALA A 15 34.94 -5.41 9.38
CA ALA A 15 34.95 -5.31 10.83
C ALA A 15 36.10 -4.39 11.27
N GLY A 16 35.91 -3.67 12.38
CA GLY A 16 36.93 -2.86 13.05
C GLY A 16 36.29 -1.94 14.10
N THR A 17 35.89 -2.47 15.27
CA THR A 17 36.63 -2.56 16.55
C THR A 17 36.27 -1.48 17.58
N LEU A 18 35.46 -1.89 18.56
CA LEU A 18 35.61 -1.74 20.02
C LEU A 18 36.39 -0.53 20.59
N ALA A 19 35.66 0.35 21.28
CA ALA A 19 36.00 0.97 22.56
C ALA A 19 34.69 1.58 23.13
N GLY A 20 34.29 1.49 24.38
CA GLY A 20 34.86 0.95 25.61
C GLY A 20 33.77 1.05 26.70
N CYS A 21 33.93 0.26 27.75
CA CYS A 21 32.95 0.03 28.82
C CYS A 21 32.65 1.23 29.74
N SER A 22 31.50 1.09 30.42
CA SER A 22 31.22 1.42 31.83
C SER A 22 30.46 2.73 32.14
N GLU A 23 29.15 2.57 32.32
CA GLU A 23 28.26 3.20 33.32
C GLU A 23 28.81 3.04 34.78
N PRO A 24 28.29 3.69 35.87
CA PRO A 24 26.89 4.13 36.08
C PRO A 24 26.61 5.41 36.94
N SER A 25 25.31 5.74 37.01
CA SER A 25 24.54 6.25 38.18
C SER A 25 24.66 7.69 38.72
N ALA A 26 23.50 8.36 38.66
CA ALA A 26 22.65 8.84 39.79
C ALA A 26 22.64 10.32 40.22
N ALA A 27 21.40 10.69 40.65
CA ALA A 27 20.95 11.81 41.49
C ALA A 27 20.73 13.18 40.80
N SER A 28 19.65 13.95 41.02
CA SER A 28 18.44 13.83 41.84
C SER A 28 17.50 14.97 41.46
N ASN A 29 16.17 14.79 41.57
CA ASN A 29 15.40 15.56 42.54
C ASN A 29 14.00 14.96 42.72
N ASP A 30 13.81 14.49 43.94
CA ASP A 30 12.55 14.18 44.60
C ASP A 30 11.98 15.50 45.16
N ALA A 31 10.68 15.73 44.99
CA ALA A 31 9.92 16.64 45.83
C ALA A 31 8.45 16.18 45.82
N GLU A 32 8.15 15.26 46.72
CA GLU A 32 6.80 14.81 47.07
C GLU A 32 6.11 15.77 48.06
N ALA A 33 4.78 15.62 48.11
CA ALA A 33 3.85 16.01 49.17
C ALA A 33 3.41 17.48 49.33
N GLY A 34 2.13 17.71 48.97
CA GLY A 34 1.16 17.98 50.03
C GLY A 34 -0.01 18.93 49.73
N ALA A 35 -1.23 18.35 49.82
CA ALA A 35 -2.51 18.94 50.24
C ALA A 35 -3.54 19.41 49.19
N THR A 36 -4.55 18.56 48.99
CA THR A 36 -5.95 18.88 48.56
C THR A 36 -6.73 19.58 49.70
N PRO A 37 -7.80 20.39 49.45
CA PRO A 37 -9.16 19.80 49.32
C PRO A 37 -10.25 20.54 48.47
N VAL A 38 -11.05 19.72 47.77
CA VAL A 38 -12.54 19.62 47.65
C VAL A 38 -13.43 20.78 47.10
N ALA A 39 -14.25 20.37 46.10
CA ALA A 39 -15.69 20.65 45.80
C ALA A 39 -15.85 21.05 44.31
N GLU A 40 -16.73 20.49 43.47
CA GLU A 40 -18.17 20.30 43.60
C GLU A 40 -18.69 19.38 42.47
N SER A 41 -19.86 18.79 42.67
CA SER A 41 -20.47 17.70 41.87
C SER A 41 -21.07 18.10 40.51
N ALA A 42 -20.94 17.14 39.58
CA ALA A 42 -21.86 16.73 38.49
C ALA A 42 -21.85 17.50 37.14
N PRO A 43 -22.26 16.85 36.02
CA PRO A 43 -22.63 15.44 35.82
C PRO A 43 -21.68 14.67 34.87
N ALA A 44 -21.72 13.34 34.99
CA ALA A 44 -21.18 12.40 34.01
C ALA A 44 -21.85 12.64 32.65
N THR A 45 -21.07 13.06 31.65
CA THR A 45 -21.47 12.89 30.27
C THR A 45 -21.06 11.48 29.88
N GLU A 46 -22.02 10.55 29.92
CA GLU A 46 -22.04 9.41 29.01
C GLU A 46 -22.01 9.95 27.58
N ALA A 47 -20.81 10.18 27.05
CA ALA A 47 -20.62 10.25 25.62
C ALA A 47 -20.55 8.81 25.11
N ALA A 48 -21.72 8.16 25.08
CA ALA A 48 -21.94 7.05 24.18
C ALA A 48 -21.78 7.58 22.75
N ALA A 49 -20.65 7.27 22.12
CA ALA A 49 -20.43 7.49 20.70
C ALA A 49 -19.54 6.37 20.14
N THR A 50 -20.06 5.15 20.13
CA THR A 50 -19.81 4.26 18.99
C THR A 50 -20.86 4.58 17.94
N PRO A 51 -20.43 4.96 16.72
CA PRO A 51 -20.71 4.08 15.61
C PRO A 51 -19.46 3.88 14.73
N SER A 52 -18.49 3.10 15.20
CA SER A 52 -17.50 2.46 14.31
C SER A 52 -18.11 1.27 13.54
N ALA A 53 -19.35 1.41 13.06
CA ALA A 53 -20.05 0.42 12.24
C ALA A 53 -20.40 0.98 10.85
N SER A 54 -20.47 2.31 10.68
CA SER A 54 -20.84 2.92 9.39
C SER A 54 -19.70 3.04 8.39
N ALA A 55 -18.45 3.17 8.83
CA ALA A 55 -17.31 3.19 7.90
C ALA A 55 -17.03 1.79 7.31
N SER A 56 -17.03 0.75 8.15
CA SER A 56 -16.72 -0.62 7.71
C SER A 56 -17.82 -1.23 6.84
N ALA A 57 -19.09 -1.03 7.15
CA ALA A 57 -20.20 -1.56 6.34
C ALA A 57 -20.26 -0.93 4.93
N THR A 58 -19.95 0.37 4.83
CA THR A 58 -19.89 1.08 3.54
C THR A 58 -18.69 0.61 2.73
N ALA A 59 -17.54 0.41 3.38
CA ALA A 59 -16.34 -0.10 2.75
C ALA A 59 -16.49 -1.56 2.26
N GLU A 60 -17.14 -2.45 3.03
CA GLU A 60 -17.45 -3.83 2.60
C GLU A 60 -18.35 -3.85 1.35
N ALA A 61 -19.37 -2.99 1.31
CA ALA A 61 -20.23 -2.83 0.14
C ALA A 61 -19.48 -2.24 -1.07
N GLY A 62 -18.55 -1.30 -0.82
CA GLY A 62 -17.71 -0.69 -1.85
C GLY A 62 -16.81 -1.72 -2.54
N TRP A 63 -15.99 -2.47 -1.80
CA TRP A 63 -15.09 -3.45 -2.42
C TRP A 63 -15.84 -4.58 -3.12
N SER A 64 -16.98 -5.01 -2.58
CA SER A 64 -17.80 -6.06 -3.20
C SER A 64 -18.29 -5.70 -4.61
N GLY A 65 -18.44 -4.41 -4.93
CA GLY A 65 -18.82 -3.96 -6.26
C GLY A 65 -17.74 -4.18 -7.32
N LEU A 66 -16.48 -4.41 -6.92
CA LEU A 66 -15.40 -4.78 -7.84
C LEU A 66 -15.51 -6.22 -8.36
N HIS A 67 -16.36 -7.06 -7.77
CA HIS A 67 -16.68 -8.39 -8.31
C HIS A 67 -17.59 -8.34 -9.54
N ASP A 68 -18.23 -7.19 -9.80
CA ASP A 68 -19.09 -7.02 -10.98
C ASP A 68 -18.26 -6.94 -12.27
N ALA A 69 -18.55 -7.84 -13.21
CA ALA A 69 -17.82 -7.94 -14.48
C ALA A 69 -17.95 -6.68 -15.34
N ALA A 70 -19.09 -5.98 -15.30
CA ALA A 70 -19.27 -4.74 -16.04
C ALA A 70 -18.39 -3.62 -15.47
N THR A 71 -18.30 -3.55 -14.14
CA THR A 71 -17.40 -2.65 -13.43
C THR A 71 -15.94 -2.94 -13.78
N GLN A 72 -15.48 -4.20 -13.67
CA GLN A 72 -14.12 -4.58 -14.03
C GLN A 72 -13.77 -4.24 -15.49
N ALA A 73 -14.67 -4.54 -16.43
CA ALA A 73 -14.47 -4.24 -17.85
C ALA A 73 -14.34 -2.73 -18.11
N LYS A 74 -15.15 -1.91 -17.42
CA LYS A 74 -15.07 -0.45 -17.51
C LYS A 74 -13.74 0.09 -16.98
N LEU A 75 -13.27 -0.41 -15.84
CA LEU A 75 -12.00 0.01 -15.25
C LEU A 75 -10.82 -0.43 -16.09
N LYS A 76 -10.85 -1.65 -16.64
CA LYS A 76 -9.82 -2.14 -17.56
C LYS A 76 -9.74 -1.27 -18.80
N ALA A 77 -10.88 -0.94 -19.42
CA ALA A 77 -10.92 -0.03 -20.57
C ALA A 77 -10.38 1.37 -20.26
N GLN A 78 -10.58 1.88 -19.04
CA GLN A 78 -10.02 3.16 -18.59
C GLN A 78 -8.49 3.12 -18.50
N VAL A 79 -7.94 2.06 -17.90
CA VAL A 79 -6.48 1.84 -17.84
C VAL A 79 -5.91 1.67 -19.24
N ASP A 80 -6.49 0.79 -20.05
CA ASP A 80 -6.08 0.56 -21.44
C ASP A 80 -6.09 1.86 -22.26
N LYS A 81 -7.13 2.70 -22.10
CA LYS A 81 -7.21 4.00 -22.77
C LYS A 81 -6.06 4.91 -22.35
N PHE A 82 -5.79 5.05 -21.05
CA PHE A 82 -4.71 5.90 -20.54
C PHE A 82 -3.35 5.50 -21.13
N PHE A 83 -3.00 4.21 -21.07
CA PHE A 83 -1.71 3.74 -21.58
C PHE A 83 -1.58 3.83 -23.11
N ASN A 84 -2.68 3.67 -23.85
CA ASN A 84 -2.71 3.90 -25.28
C ASN A 84 -2.56 5.39 -25.64
N ASP A 85 -3.24 6.29 -24.92
CA ASP A 85 -3.19 7.73 -25.16
C ASP A 85 -1.76 8.29 -24.98
N TYR A 86 -0.99 7.72 -24.05
CA TYR A 86 0.41 8.10 -23.78
C TYR A 86 1.46 7.23 -24.49
N ASN A 87 1.05 6.29 -25.34
CA ASN A 87 1.93 5.34 -26.04
C ASN A 87 2.94 4.65 -25.10
N ALA A 88 2.48 4.34 -23.88
CA ALA A 88 3.30 3.90 -22.76
C ALA A 88 3.51 2.37 -22.69
N GLY A 89 3.10 1.67 -23.75
CA GLY A 89 3.18 0.21 -23.85
C GLY A 89 2.00 -0.53 -23.23
N PRO A 90 1.97 -1.86 -23.32
CA PRO A 90 0.89 -2.67 -22.78
C PRO A 90 0.92 -2.64 -21.25
N PHE A 91 -0.24 -2.38 -20.64
CA PHE A 91 -0.41 -2.39 -19.19
C PHE A 91 -1.69 -3.12 -18.82
N GLU A 92 -1.64 -3.96 -17.80
CA GLU A 92 -2.75 -4.82 -17.42
C GLU A 92 -3.42 -4.36 -16.11
N LEU A 93 -4.75 -4.30 -16.09
CA LEU A 93 -5.52 -4.27 -14.85
C LEU A 93 -6.09 -5.67 -14.58
N MET A 94 -5.76 -6.23 -13.43
CA MET A 94 -6.16 -7.57 -13.02
C MET A 94 -6.87 -7.55 -11.66
N PHE A 95 -7.94 -8.32 -11.57
CA PHE A 95 -8.71 -8.52 -10.34
C PHE A 95 -8.58 -9.99 -9.92
N VAL A 96 -8.31 -10.20 -8.63
CA VAL A 96 -8.31 -11.51 -8.00
C VAL A 96 -9.18 -11.43 -6.75
N ASP A 97 -9.84 -12.52 -6.37
CA ASP A 97 -10.63 -12.56 -5.14
C ASP A 97 -9.70 -12.38 -3.93
N SER A 98 -8.67 -13.24 -3.84
CA SER A 98 -7.65 -13.21 -2.80
C SER A 98 -6.39 -13.95 -3.23
N PHE A 99 -5.25 -13.63 -2.61
CA PHE A 99 -4.03 -14.42 -2.75
C PHE A 99 -3.96 -15.53 -1.70
N SER A 100 -3.40 -16.67 -2.11
CA SER A 100 -3.02 -17.75 -1.21
C SER A 100 -1.58 -17.58 -0.72
N GLY A 101 -1.32 -17.84 0.57
CA GLY A 101 0.01 -17.78 1.16
C GLY A 101 0.25 -16.48 1.93
N ASN A 102 1.50 -16.25 2.36
CA ASN A 102 1.85 -15.09 3.20
C ASN A 102 2.52 -13.95 2.40
N ASP A 103 2.95 -14.20 1.17
CA ASP A 103 3.66 -13.22 0.35
C ASP A 103 2.81 -12.84 -0.87
N HIS A 104 1.84 -11.95 -0.62
CA HIS A 104 0.88 -11.51 -1.62
C HIS A 104 1.55 -10.64 -2.70
N ALA A 105 2.56 -9.86 -2.33
CA ALA A 105 3.33 -9.04 -3.27
C ALA A 105 4.10 -9.92 -4.29
N LEU A 106 4.74 -11.00 -3.83
CA LEU A 106 5.37 -11.96 -4.74
C LEU A 106 4.35 -12.66 -5.64
N SER A 107 3.17 -12.96 -5.12
CA SER A 107 2.08 -13.61 -5.87
C SER A 107 1.52 -12.70 -6.97
N ALA A 108 1.26 -11.43 -6.65
CA ALA A 108 0.92 -10.40 -7.63
C ALA A 108 2.04 -10.22 -8.66
N GLY A 109 3.29 -10.20 -8.20
CA GLY A 109 4.51 -10.18 -9.00
C GLY A 109 4.52 -11.25 -10.09
N LYS A 110 4.29 -12.49 -9.66
CA LYS A 110 4.21 -13.65 -10.55
C LYS A 110 3.07 -13.52 -11.55
N LEU A 111 1.89 -13.05 -11.12
CA LEU A 111 0.72 -12.88 -11.98
C LEU A 111 1.01 -11.93 -13.16
N ALA A 112 1.65 -10.79 -12.89
CA ALA A 112 2.04 -9.85 -13.95
C ALA A 112 3.14 -10.44 -14.86
N PHE A 113 4.12 -11.15 -14.27
CA PHE A 113 5.16 -11.82 -15.03
C PHE A 113 4.60 -12.88 -16.00
N ASP A 114 3.64 -13.71 -15.55
CA ASP A 114 2.98 -14.70 -16.41
C ASP A 114 2.21 -14.04 -17.58
N LYS A 115 1.73 -12.80 -17.40
CA LYS A 115 1.09 -12.01 -18.46
C LYS A 115 2.09 -11.32 -19.39
N GLY A 116 3.33 -11.14 -18.95
CA GLY A 116 4.39 -10.49 -19.73
C GLY A 116 4.21 -8.98 -19.86
N ALA A 117 3.49 -8.34 -18.93
CA ALA A 117 3.25 -6.90 -18.93
C ALA A 117 3.22 -6.35 -17.49
N PRO A 118 3.59 -5.06 -17.30
CA PRO A 118 3.32 -4.37 -16.05
C PRO A 118 1.82 -4.34 -15.77
N ALA A 119 1.45 -4.40 -14.50
CA ALA A 119 0.07 -4.54 -14.08
C ALA A 119 -0.25 -3.89 -12.72
N ILE A 120 -1.51 -3.49 -12.60
CA ILE A 120 -2.19 -3.27 -11.32
C ILE A 120 -2.94 -4.56 -10.99
N VAL A 121 -2.66 -5.14 -9.82
CA VAL A 121 -3.36 -6.32 -9.32
C VAL A 121 -4.14 -5.96 -8.07
N ILE A 122 -5.46 -6.14 -8.12
CA ILE A 122 -6.38 -5.82 -7.02
C ILE A 122 -6.89 -7.12 -6.43
N ALA A 123 -6.56 -7.38 -5.17
CA ALA A 123 -7.12 -8.47 -4.38
C ALA A 123 -8.36 -7.97 -3.63
N ILE A 124 -9.54 -8.31 -4.13
CA ILE A 124 -10.81 -7.67 -3.73
C ILE A 124 -11.15 -7.99 -2.27
N ASP A 125 -11.10 -9.26 -1.88
CA ASP A 125 -11.51 -9.71 -0.54
C ASP A 125 -10.47 -9.34 0.53
N GLN A 126 -9.20 -9.20 0.12
CA GLN A 126 -8.09 -8.77 0.99
C GLN A 126 -7.96 -7.24 1.04
N ARG A 127 -8.62 -6.52 0.14
CA ARG A 127 -8.52 -5.06 -0.05
C ARG A 127 -7.11 -4.55 -0.29
N GLU A 128 -6.33 -5.35 -0.99
CA GLU A 128 -4.95 -5.02 -1.30
C GLU A 128 -4.80 -4.66 -2.77
N ILE A 129 -3.95 -3.68 -3.03
CA ILE A 129 -3.63 -3.20 -4.37
C ILE A 129 -2.12 -3.31 -4.52
N PHE A 130 -1.71 -4.10 -5.50
CA PHE A 130 -0.31 -4.30 -5.84
C PHE A 130 -0.04 -3.69 -7.19
N PHE A 131 1.01 -2.88 -7.26
CA PHE A 131 1.55 -2.39 -8.51
C PHE A 131 2.79 -3.20 -8.83
N VAL A 132 2.77 -3.82 -10.01
CA VAL A 132 3.83 -4.70 -10.46
C VAL A 132 4.28 -4.21 -11.82
N GLY A 133 5.55 -3.86 -11.98
CA GLY A 133 6.03 -3.40 -13.27
C GLY A 133 7.54 -3.47 -13.38
N ASP A 134 8.01 -3.15 -14.59
CA ASP A 134 9.43 -2.89 -14.83
C ASP A 134 9.94 -1.77 -13.91
N GLU A 135 11.26 -1.74 -13.67
CA GLU A 135 11.88 -0.83 -12.68
C GLU A 135 11.51 0.65 -12.86
N GLY A 136 11.09 1.06 -14.06
CA GLY A 136 10.64 2.42 -14.37
C GLY A 136 9.25 2.83 -13.86
N PHE A 137 8.44 1.89 -13.35
CA PHE A 137 7.11 2.19 -12.77
C PHE A 137 7.10 2.22 -11.24
N ARG A 138 8.15 1.67 -10.62
CA ARG A 138 8.25 1.52 -9.17
C ARG A 138 8.25 2.83 -8.36
N PRO A 139 8.75 3.99 -8.86
CA PRO A 139 8.75 5.22 -8.06
C PRO A 139 7.36 5.88 -7.97
N ALA A 140 6.52 5.79 -9.01
CA ALA A 140 5.15 6.29 -9.03
C ALA A 140 4.22 5.63 -7.99
N PHE A 141 4.43 4.33 -7.75
CA PHE A 141 3.48 3.50 -7.03
C PHE A 141 3.93 3.22 -5.61
N THR A 142 3.62 4.19 -4.75
CA THR A 142 3.95 4.15 -3.34
C THR A 142 2.75 3.68 -2.50
N GLU A 143 3.00 3.29 -1.25
CA GLU A 143 1.93 2.98 -0.28
C GLU A 143 0.88 4.12 -0.13
N PRO A 144 1.24 5.42 -0.17
CA PRO A 144 0.27 6.50 -0.30
C PRO A 144 -0.67 6.37 -1.49
N THR A 145 -0.16 6.01 -2.67
CA THR A 145 -0.96 5.84 -3.89
C THR A 145 -1.95 4.70 -3.72
N THR A 146 -1.50 3.52 -3.25
CA THR A 146 -2.39 2.37 -3.01
C THR A 146 -3.47 2.71 -1.98
N LYS A 147 -3.12 3.44 -0.91
CA LYS A 147 -4.08 3.90 0.11
C LYS A 147 -5.11 4.89 -0.45
N ALA A 148 -4.69 5.82 -1.31
CA ALA A 148 -5.60 6.77 -1.93
C ALA A 148 -6.62 6.06 -2.84
N MET A 149 -6.17 5.07 -3.63
CA MET A 149 -7.05 4.24 -4.43
C MET A 149 -8.02 3.43 -3.57
N ALA A 150 -7.51 2.75 -2.54
CA ALA A 150 -8.31 1.95 -1.62
C ALA A 150 -9.42 2.78 -0.95
N ALA A 151 -9.09 4.00 -0.51
CA ALA A 151 -10.05 4.92 0.11
C ALA A 151 -11.19 5.34 -0.85
N LYS A 152 -10.92 5.38 -2.16
CA LYS A 152 -11.96 5.63 -3.18
C LYS A 152 -12.82 4.39 -3.41
N PHE A 153 -12.23 3.20 -3.41
CA PHE A 153 -12.96 1.94 -3.53
C PHE A 153 -13.87 1.70 -2.31
N ASP A 154 -13.43 2.08 -1.11
CA ASP A 154 -14.26 2.05 0.11
C ASP A 154 -15.55 2.90 -0.03
N GLN A 155 -15.54 3.90 -0.91
CA GLN A 155 -16.68 4.79 -1.19
C GLN A 155 -17.51 4.34 -2.41
N GLY A 156 -17.11 3.26 -3.09
CA GLY A 156 -17.71 2.84 -4.35
C GLY A 156 -17.30 3.69 -5.57
N ASP A 157 -16.34 4.62 -5.41
CA ASP A 157 -15.81 5.46 -6.49
C ASP A 157 -14.66 4.72 -7.21
N TYR A 158 -15.00 3.71 -8.00
CA TYR A 158 -13.98 2.86 -8.64
C TYR A 158 -13.20 3.58 -9.73
N THR A 159 -13.89 4.40 -10.53
CA THR A 159 -13.23 5.18 -11.58
C THR A 159 -12.27 6.21 -10.98
N GLY A 160 -12.68 6.90 -9.92
CA GLY A 160 -11.81 7.86 -9.22
C GLY A 160 -10.66 7.19 -8.48
N GLY A 161 -10.84 5.95 -8.01
CA GLY A 161 -9.73 5.16 -7.48
C GLY A 161 -8.71 4.81 -8.55
N ILE A 162 -9.13 4.34 -9.72
CA ILE A 162 -8.20 4.10 -10.85
C ILE A 162 -7.52 5.39 -11.30
N ASP A 163 -8.26 6.51 -11.41
CA ASP A 163 -7.67 7.81 -11.79
C ASP A 163 -6.59 8.25 -10.80
N ALA A 164 -6.79 8.08 -9.48
CA ALA A 164 -5.77 8.39 -8.48
C ALA A 164 -4.49 7.55 -8.65
N GLY A 165 -4.63 6.29 -9.05
CA GLY A 165 -3.50 5.43 -9.39
C GLY A 165 -2.77 5.87 -10.65
N LEU A 166 -3.51 6.20 -11.71
CA LEU A 166 -2.95 6.63 -12.99
C LEU A 166 -2.31 8.02 -12.93
N ASP A 167 -2.87 8.94 -12.15
CA ASP A 167 -2.31 10.29 -11.94
C ASP A 167 -0.91 10.22 -11.30
N ALA A 168 -0.70 9.30 -10.36
CA ALA A 168 0.62 9.08 -9.77
C ALA A 168 1.67 8.63 -10.81
N ILE A 169 1.27 7.82 -11.79
CA ILE A 169 2.12 7.41 -12.92
C ILE A 169 2.45 8.63 -13.79
N PHE A 170 1.44 9.43 -14.10
CA PHE A 170 1.59 10.60 -14.94
C PHE A 170 2.57 11.61 -14.33
N GLN A 171 2.46 11.85 -13.03
CA GLN A 171 3.35 12.75 -12.29
C GLN A 171 4.80 12.24 -12.23
N ASP A 172 5.01 10.93 -12.07
CA ASP A 172 6.34 10.32 -12.01
C ASP A 172 7.03 10.31 -13.38
N TRP A 173 6.26 10.13 -14.46
CA TRP A 173 6.77 10.11 -15.83
C TRP A 173 7.09 11.48 -16.40
N GLY A 174 6.73 12.56 -15.70
CA GLY A 174 7.12 13.92 -16.07
C GLY A 174 6.61 14.32 -17.46
N PHE A 175 5.43 13.85 -17.85
CA PHE A 175 4.75 14.35 -19.06
C PHE A 175 4.35 15.81 -18.84
N GLU A 176 5.25 16.73 -19.18
CA GLU A 176 4.98 18.17 -19.37
C GLU A 176 4.23 18.45 -20.68
#